data_AF-A0A0F0FM14-F1
#
_entry.id   AF-A0A0F0FM14-F1
#
_cell.length_a   1.000
_cell.length_b   1.000
_cell.length_c   1.000
_cell.angle_alpha   90.00
_cell.angle_beta   90.00
_cell.angle_gamma   90.00
#
_symmetry.space_group_name_H-M   'P 1'
#
loop_
_entity.id
_entity.type
_entity.pdbx_description
1 polymer ?
#
loop_
_entity_poly.entity_id
_entity_poly.type
_entity_poly.pdbx_seq_one_letter_code
_entity_poly.pdbx_strand_id
1 'polypeptide(L)'
;MKNPHKLVRAGLIATMAVLSGITAAFAVEVTLPAETASYKASELPGYRLVQQNCMTCHSAQYVQTQPPSSTRAYWEATVKKMKKPFGAPLKDEDMPAMVDYLVKTYGAERGKDSQGTVGAHPAVQASTAPQDARSLLSANNCTACHAVDKKVVGPALHDVAAKYAGKPDAATQLMQSIRAGGSGKWGAVPMPGFPQLSEAELKTLATWVLTQ
;
A
#
# COMPACT_ATOMS: atom_id res chain seq x y z
N MET A 1 51.68 -52.99 47.74
CA MET A 1 51.05 -54.31 47.98
C MET A 1 50.08 -54.58 46.82
N LYS A 2 50.50 -55.33 45.81
CA LYS A 2 50.00 -56.66 45.42
C LYS A 2 48.49 -56.76 45.11
N ASN A 3 48.16 -56.62 43.82
CA ASN A 3 47.55 -57.64 42.94
C ASN A 3 46.08 -58.10 43.15
N PRO A 4 45.43 -58.75 42.15
CA PRO A 4 44.21 -58.24 41.51
C PRO A 4 43.11 -59.32 41.36
N HIS A 5 41.82 -58.97 41.29
CA HIS A 5 40.84 -59.94 40.76
C HIS A 5 39.77 -59.29 39.90
N LYS A 6 39.80 -59.69 38.62
CA LYS A 6 38.74 -59.66 37.63
C LYS A 6 37.38 -59.99 38.26
N LEU A 7 36.31 -59.32 37.83
CA LEU A 7 35.12 -60.05 37.47
C LEU A 7 34.33 -59.29 36.40
N VAL A 8 34.26 -59.94 35.25
CA VAL A 8 33.40 -59.65 34.11
C VAL A 8 31.94 -59.69 34.58
N ARG A 9 31.19 -58.62 34.31
CA ARG A 9 29.74 -58.71 34.11
C ARG A 9 29.38 -57.97 32.84
N ALA A 10 29.43 -58.73 31.74
CA ALA A 10 28.68 -58.44 30.54
C ALA A 10 27.19 -58.46 30.90
N GLY A 11 26.58 -57.28 31.00
CA GLY A 11 25.14 -57.11 31.18
C GLY A 11 24.60 -56.36 29.96
N LEU A 12 23.84 -57.09 29.15
CA LEU A 12 23.02 -56.58 28.04
C LEU A 12 22.33 -55.25 28.43
N ILE A 13 22.76 -54.13 27.86
CA ILE A 13 21.90 -52.95 27.76
C ILE A 13 21.20 -53.08 26.41
N ALA A 14 19.95 -53.54 26.46
CA ALA A 14 19.06 -53.58 25.31
C ALA A 14 18.93 -52.16 24.74
N THR A 15 19.42 -51.98 23.52
CA THR A 15 19.18 -50.79 22.70
C THR A 15 17.69 -50.73 22.36
N MET A 16 16.89 -50.01 23.16
CA MET A 16 15.59 -49.51 22.71
C MET A 16 15.85 -48.45 21.65
N ALA A 17 15.87 -48.87 20.38
CA ALA A 17 15.73 -47.96 19.26
C ALA A 17 14.32 -47.37 19.30
N VAL A 18 14.18 -46.19 19.93
CA VAL A 18 12.98 -45.37 19.82
C VAL A 18 12.92 -44.88 18.38
N LEU A 19 12.09 -45.53 17.56
CA LEU A 19 11.65 -44.96 16.28
C LEU A 19 10.80 -43.72 16.59
N SER A 20 11.46 -42.58 16.81
CA SER A 20 10.82 -41.28 16.68
C SER A 20 10.48 -41.09 15.21
N GLY A 21 9.28 -41.53 14.82
CA GLY A 21 8.71 -41.19 13.53
C GLY A 21 8.64 -39.67 13.43
N ILE A 22 9.45 -39.10 12.53
CA ILE A 22 9.35 -37.69 12.15
C ILE A 22 8.04 -37.56 11.37
N THR A 23 6.95 -37.24 12.05
CA THR A 23 5.76 -36.73 11.38
C THR A 23 6.10 -35.35 10.82
N ALA A 24 6.46 -35.31 9.54
CA ALA A 24 6.54 -34.06 8.81
C ALA A 24 5.14 -33.43 8.80
N ALA A 25 4.94 -32.40 9.62
CA ALA A 25 3.78 -31.53 9.52
C ALA A 25 3.92 -30.73 8.22
N PHE A 26 3.26 -31.19 7.15
CA PHE A 26 3.12 -30.40 5.94
C PHE A 26 2.17 -29.25 6.26
N ALA A 27 2.70 -28.03 6.28
CA ALA A 27 1.86 -26.84 6.32
C ALA A 27 1.00 -26.84 5.06
N VAL A 28 -0.32 -27.04 5.24
CA VAL A 28 -1.27 -26.85 4.15
C VAL A 28 -1.22 -25.38 3.80
N GLU A 29 -0.69 -25.09 2.62
CA GLU A 29 -0.67 -23.74 2.08
C GLU A 29 -2.12 -23.38 1.71
N VAL A 30 -2.83 -22.76 2.64
CA VAL A 30 -4.15 -22.21 2.40
C VAL A 30 -3.95 -20.96 1.55
N THR A 31 -4.14 -21.11 0.23
CA THR A 31 -4.24 -19.96 -0.67
C THR A 31 -5.49 -19.18 -0.31
N LEU A 32 -5.33 -18.14 0.51
CA LEU A 32 -6.40 -17.17 0.75
C LEU A 32 -6.69 -16.43 -0.56
N PRO A 33 -7.98 -16.19 -0.89
CA PRO A 33 -8.33 -15.31 -1.99
C PRO A 33 -7.62 -13.96 -1.83
N ALA A 34 -7.18 -13.37 -2.94
CA ALA A 34 -6.60 -12.03 -2.87
C ALA A 34 -7.59 -11.06 -2.19
N GLU A 35 -7.09 -10.21 -1.29
CA GLU A 35 -7.84 -9.10 -0.71
C GLU A 35 -8.24 -8.12 -1.83
N THR A 36 -9.40 -8.35 -2.44
CA THR A 36 -9.86 -7.57 -3.60
C THR A 36 -10.67 -6.34 -3.21
N ALA A 37 -11.01 -6.18 -1.92
CA ALA A 37 -11.81 -5.07 -1.44
C ALA A 37 -11.03 -3.74 -1.53
N SER A 38 -11.26 -3.02 -2.63
CA SER A 38 -10.71 -1.70 -2.90
C SER A 38 -11.74 -0.59 -2.70
N TYR A 39 -11.26 0.62 -2.40
CA TYR A 39 -12.12 1.81 -2.39
C TYR A 39 -12.72 2.07 -3.78
N LYS A 40 -13.98 2.50 -3.83
CA LYS A 40 -14.71 2.78 -5.06
C LYS A 40 -14.12 4.01 -5.71
N ALA A 41 -13.72 3.88 -6.97
CA ALA A 41 -13.15 4.98 -7.74
C ALA A 41 -14.05 6.22 -7.70
N SER A 42 -13.42 7.37 -7.50
CA SER A 42 -14.09 8.67 -7.43
C SER A 42 -13.10 9.78 -7.75
N GLU A 43 -13.61 10.84 -8.38
CA GLU A 43 -12.86 12.09 -8.60
C GLU A 43 -12.78 12.97 -7.35
N LEU A 44 -13.46 12.59 -6.25
CA LEU A 44 -13.39 13.33 -5.01
C LEU A 44 -11.96 13.26 -4.43
N PRO A 45 -11.40 14.38 -3.93
CA PRO A 45 -10.03 14.42 -3.40
C PRO A 45 -9.78 13.39 -2.30
N GLY A 46 -10.80 13.11 -1.49
CA GLY A 46 -10.74 12.12 -0.42
C GLY A 46 -10.49 10.68 -0.87
N TYR A 47 -10.80 10.32 -2.12
CA TYR A 47 -10.56 8.97 -2.63
C TYR A 47 -9.08 8.60 -2.59
N ARG A 48 -8.22 9.49 -3.12
CA ARG A 48 -6.76 9.31 -3.11
C ARG A 48 -6.23 9.20 -1.69
N LEU A 49 -6.69 10.09 -0.82
CA LEU A 49 -6.27 10.16 0.58
C LEU A 49 -6.65 8.89 1.34
N VAL A 50 -7.86 8.39 1.15
CA VAL A 50 -8.34 7.16 1.78
C VAL A 50 -7.62 5.93 1.22
N GLN A 51 -7.32 5.88 -0.08
CA GLN A 51 -6.51 4.81 -0.67
C GLN A 51 -5.08 4.77 -0.12
N GLN A 52 -4.45 5.93 0.02
CA GLN A 52 -3.05 6.01 0.45
C GLN A 52 -2.87 5.73 1.93
N ASN A 53 -3.83 6.13 2.77
CA ASN A 53 -3.64 6.12 4.21
C ASN A 53 -4.43 5.03 4.92
N CYS A 54 -5.60 4.62 4.40
CA CYS A 54 -6.45 3.65 5.08
C CYS A 54 -6.15 2.21 4.64
N MET A 55 -5.70 2.00 3.39
CA MET A 55 -5.32 0.66 2.91
C MET A 55 -3.98 0.16 3.45
N THR A 56 -3.22 1.00 4.16
CA THR A 56 -1.93 0.64 4.75
C THR A 56 -2.07 -0.41 5.85
N CYS A 57 -3.18 -0.40 6.60
CA CYS A 57 -3.39 -1.28 7.75
C CYS A 57 -4.54 -2.28 7.58
N HIS A 58 -5.55 -1.98 6.75
CA HIS A 58 -6.69 -2.86 6.51
C HIS A 58 -7.29 -2.69 5.11
N SER A 59 -8.04 -3.67 4.61
CA SER A 59 -8.75 -3.58 3.33
C SER A 59 -9.99 -2.67 3.41
N ALA A 60 -10.56 -2.29 2.26
CA ALA A 60 -11.69 -1.36 2.21
C ALA A 60 -13.04 -2.00 2.64
N GLN A 61 -13.04 -3.28 3.03
CA GLN A 61 -14.26 -4.06 3.23
C GLN A 61 -15.17 -3.47 4.30
N TYR A 62 -14.61 -3.02 5.43
CA TYR A 62 -15.42 -2.38 6.47
C TYR A 62 -16.14 -1.14 5.95
N VAL A 63 -15.50 -0.32 5.12
CA VAL A 63 -16.15 0.87 4.54
C VAL A 63 -17.28 0.50 3.58
N GLN A 64 -17.11 -0.57 2.80
CA GLN A 64 -18.12 -1.05 1.84
C GLN A 64 -19.38 -1.61 2.53
N THR A 65 -19.26 -2.14 3.75
CA THR A 65 -20.37 -2.74 4.50
C THR A 65 -21.03 -1.79 5.49
N GLN A 66 -20.62 -0.52 5.53
CA GLN A 66 -21.28 0.46 6.40
C GLN A 66 -22.71 0.74 5.95
N PRO A 67 -23.63 1.04 6.89
CA PRO A 67 -25.00 1.40 6.53
C PRO A 67 -25.01 2.54 5.51
N PRO A 68 -25.78 2.41 4.42
CA PRO A 68 -25.91 3.48 3.43
C PRO A 68 -26.53 4.77 3.98
N SER A 69 -27.15 4.70 5.16
CA SER A 69 -27.70 5.84 5.91
C SER A 69 -26.67 6.50 6.85
N SER A 70 -25.42 6.04 6.88
CA SER A 70 -24.37 6.61 7.71
C SER A 70 -24.15 8.09 7.38
N THR A 71 -24.33 8.94 8.39
CA THR A 71 -24.29 10.40 8.25
C THR A 71 -22.85 10.92 8.13
N ARG A 72 -22.69 12.18 7.73
CA ARG A 72 -21.36 12.84 7.73
C ARG A 72 -20.69 12.79 9.10
N ALA A 73 -21.44 13.06 10.17
CA ALA A 73 -20.93 12.98 11.54
C ALA A 73 -20.41 11.58 11.90
N TYR A 74 -21.07 10.51 11.42
CA TYR A 74 -20.59 9.14 11.58
C TYR A 74 -19.23 8.94 10.90
N TRP A 75 -19.08 9.41 9.66
CA TRP A 75 -17.83 9.30 8.92
C TRP A 75 -16.71 10.16 9.52
N GLU A 76 -17.00 11.35 10.01
CA GLU A 76 -16.04 12.18 10.76
C GLU A 76 -15.52 11.47 12.01
N ALA A 77 -16.42 10.87 12.79
CA ALA A 77 -16.04 10.10 13.97
C ALA A 77 -15.18 8.89 13.57
N THR A 78 -15.50 8.24 12.45
CA THR A 78 -14.73 7.10 11.92
C THR A 78 -13.31 7.51 11.54
N VAL A 79 -13.12 8.58 10.76
CA VAL A 79 -11.80 9.08 10.37
C VAL A 79 -10.99 9.53 11.60
N LYS A 80 -11.63 10.23 12.54
CA LYS A 80 -10.99 10.60 13.82
C LYS A 80 -10.56 9.40 14.64
N LYS A 81 -11.35 8.31 14.62
CA LYS A 81 -11.01 7.04 15.30
C LYS A 81 -9.78 6.39 14.67
N MET A 82 -9.67 6.43 13.34
CA MET A 82 -8.48 5.93 12.62
C MET A 82 -7.23 6.71 13.01
N LYS A 83 -7.30 8.04 13.07
CA LYS A 83 -6.17 8.87 13.47
C LYS A 83 -5.76 8.67 14.94
N LYS A 84 -6.68 8.87 15.87
CA LYS A 84 -6.36 9.03 17.31
C LYS A 84 -6.23 7.68 18.03
N PRO A 85 -7.31 6.90 18.23
CA PRO A 85 -7.23 5.55 18.82
C PRO A 85 -6.37 4.55 18.05
N PHE A 86 -6.45 4.54 16.72
CA PHE A 86 -5.78 3.52 15.92
C PHE A 86 -4.42 3.96 15.35
N GLY A 87 -4.03 5.22 15.53
CA GLY A 87 -2.69 5.71 15.22
C GLY A 87 -2.38 5.87 13.73
N ALA A 88 -3.38 5.91 12.85
CA ALA A 88 -3.14 6.16 11.43
C ALA A 88 -2.49 7.56 11.26
N PRO A 89 -1.42 7.69 10.45
CA PRO A 89 -0.69 8.94 10.28
C PRO A 89 -1.45 9.93 9.37
N LEU A 90 -2.61 10.39 9.82
CA LEU A 90 -3.48 11.29 9.07
C LEU A 90 -3.22 12.76 9.45
N LYS A 91 -3.03 13.60 8.44
CA LYS A 91 -2.99 15.07 8.60
C LYS A 91 -4.39 15.60 8.90
N ASP A 92 -4.51 16.60 9.78
CA ASP A 92 -5.84 17.12 10.16
C ASP A 92 -6.54 17.81 8.98
N GLU A 93 -5.74 18.40 8.10
CA GLU A 93 -6.16 19.14 6.92
C GLU A 93 -6.78 18.22 5.85
N ASP A 94 -6.37 16.95 5.82
CA ASP A 94 -6.82 15.97 4.83
C ASP A 94 -8.14 15.27 5.25
N MET A 95 -8.46 15.27 6.54
CA MET A 95 -9.62 14.54 7.07
C MET A 95 -10.97 14.99 6.48
N PRO A 96 -11.25 16.31 6.29
CA PRO A 96 -12.51 16.74 5.69
C PRO A 96 -12.74 16.18 4.28
N ALA A 97 -11.69 16.13 3.46
CA ALA A 97 -11.76 15.55 2.12
C ALA A 97 -12.02 14.04 2.18
N MET A 98 -11.35 13.31 3.08
CA MET A 98 -11.59 11.88 3.31
C MET A 98 -13.05 11.62 3.72
N VAL A 99 -13.59 12.43 4.65
CA VAL A 99 -14.98 12.34 5.11
C VAL A 99 -15.96 12.61 3.97
N ASP A 100 -15.70 13.64 3.15
CA ASP A 100 -16.55 14.00 2.01
C ASP A 100 -16.66 12.84 1.01
N TYR A 101 -15.52 12.23 0.66
CA TYR A 101 -15.50 11.03 -0.16
C TYR A 101 -16.32 9.89 0.47
N LEU A 102 -16.10 9.59 1.76
CA LEU A 102 -16.76 8.48 2.43
C LEU A 102 -18.28 8.66 2.50
N VAL A 103 -18.77 9.84 2.87
CA VAL A 103 -20.22 10.08 2.99
C VAL A 103 -20.92 10.16 1.64
N LYS A 104 -20.30 10.75 0.62
CA LYS A 104 -20.87 10.85 -0.73
C LYS A 104 -20.78 9.54 -1.53
N THR A 105 -19.83 8.68 -1.19
CA THR A 105 -19.62 7.40 -1.91
C THR A 105 -20.30 6.23 -1.21
N TYR A 106 -20.31 6.22 0.12
CA TYR A 106 -20.79 5.09 0.94
C TYR A 106 -21.93 5.45 1.91
N GLY A 107 -22.14 6.73 2.21
CA GLY A 107 -23.08 7.18 3.25
C GLY A 107 -24.39 7.82 2.74
N ALA A 108 -25.01 8.59 3.63
CA ALA A 108 -26.33 9.21 3.47
C ALA A 108 -26.39 10.33 2.41
N GLU A 109 -25.25 10.73 1.85
CA GLU A 109 -25.15 11.77 0.82
C GLU A 109 -24.94 11.19 -0.59
N ARG A 110 -24.98 9.86 -0.73
CA ARG A 110 -24.96 9.21 -2.05
C ARG A 110 -26.09 9.74 -2.92
N GLY A 111 -25.73 10.18 -4.13
CA GLY A 111 -26.68 10.67 -5.14
C GLY A 111 -27.14 12.10 -4.95
N LYS A 112 -26.69 12.83 -3.92
CA LYS A 112 -27.03 14.26 -3.75
C LYS A 112 -26.25 15.17 -4.70
N ASP A 113 -25.12 14.70 -5.24
CA ASP A 113 -24.26 15.44 -6.18
C ASP A 113 -23.80 14.57 -7.38
N SER A 114 -24.72 13.88 -8.07
CA SER A 114 -24.39 13.14 -9.32
C SER A 114 -23.97 14.05 -10.50
N GLN A 115 -23.82 15.35 -10.26
CA GLN A 115 -23.07 16.24 -11.14
C GLN A 115 -22.00 16.90 -10.29
N GLY A 116 -20.75 16.60 -10.62
CA GLY A 116 -19.60 17.31 -10.11
C GLY A 116 -19.79 18.80 -10.42
N THR A 117 -20.23 19.56 -9.42
CA THR A 117 -19.82 20.94 -9.36
C THR A 117 -18.31 20.86 -9.14
N VAL A 118 -17.58 21.30 -10.14
CA VAL A 118 -16.20 21.79 -10.00
C VAL A 118 -16.26 22.93 -8.99
N GLY A 119 -16.40 22.58 -7.71
CA GLY A 119 -15.98 23.43 -6.63
C GLY A 119 -14.49 23.58 -6.83
N ALA A 120 -14.10 24.74 -7.36
CA ALA A 120 -12.73 25.17 -7.34
C ALA A 120 -12.19 24.90 -5.94
N HIS A 121 -11.28 23.95 -5.83
CA HIS A 121 -10.30 24.02 -4.77
C HIS A 121 -9.73 25.46 -4.79
N PRO A 122 -9.34 26.06 -3.66
CA PRO A 122 -8.05 26.72 -3.71
C PRO A 122 -7.12 25.60 -4.16
N ALA A 123 -6.75 25.57 -5.44
CA ALA A 123 -5.74 24.66 -5.94
C ALA A 123 -4.71 24.59 -4.82
N VAL A 124 -4.43 23.39 -4.28
CA VAL A 124 -3.16 23.19 -3.60
C VAL A 124 -2.20 23.67 -4.66
N GLN A 125 -1.69 24.89 -4.46
CA GLN A 125 -1.12 25.64 -5.55
C GLN A 125 -0.04 24.72 -6.09
N ALA A 126 -0.17 24.34 -7.37
CA ALA A 126 0.96 23.79 -8.09
C ALA A 126 2.07 24.79 -7.81
N SER A 127 2.99 24.41 -6.93
CA SER A 127 3.99 25.33 -6.44
C SER A 127 4.80 25.66 -7.68
N THR A 128 4.70 26.91 -8.14
CA THR A 128 5.46 27.41 -9.28
C THR A 128 6.96 27.50 -8.97
N ALA A 129 7.35 27.21 -7.72
CA ALA A 129 8.72 26.91 -7.36
C ALA A 129 9.12 25.54 -7.92
N PRO A 130 10.29 25.41 -8.58
CA PRO A 130 10.81 24.12 -9.00
C PRO A 130 10.88 23.17 -7.80
N GLN A 131 10.03 22.15 -7.77
CA GLN A 131 10.13 21.09 -6.78
C GLN A 131 11.06 20.01 -7.33
N ASP A 132 12.06 19.64 -6.54
CA ASP A 132 12.90 18.50 -6.89
C ASP A 132 12.10 17.19 -6.79
N ALA A 133 12.57 16.15 -7.49
CA ALA A 133 11.89 14.88 -7.55
C ALA A 133 11.71 14.20 -6.17
N ARG A 134 12.65 14.39 -5.22
CA ARG A 134 12.56 13.80 -3.89
C ARG A 134 11.51 14.48 -3.04
N SER A 135 11.37 15.80 -3.17
CA SER A 135 10.24 16.55 -2.59
C SER A 135 8.91 16.05 -3.17
N LEU A 136 8.80 15.91 -4.49
CA LEU A 136 7.57 15.43 -5.14
C LEU A 136 7.20 14.00 -4.70
N LEU A 137 8.17 13.09 -4.63
CA LEU A 137 7.95 11.71 -4.15
C LEU A 137 7.42 11.68 -2.71
N SER A 138 7.98 12.52 -1.85
CA SER A 138 7.58 12.59 -0.44
C SER A 138 6.20 13.24 -0.29
N ALA A 139 5.96 14.37 -0.97
CA ALA A 139 4.70 15.10 -0.93
C ALA A 139 3.51 14.28 -1.46
N ASN A 140 3.78 13.38 -2.41
CA ASN A 140 2.77 12.51 -3.01
C ASN A 140 2.77 11.09 -2.44
N ASN A 141 3.45 10.86 -1.32
CA ASN A 141 3.52 9.57 -0.62
C ASN A 141 4.00 8.41 -1.51
N CYS A 142 4.78 8.67 -2.56
CA CYS A 142 5.32 7.64 -3.44
C CYS A 142 6.27 6.70 -2.69
N THR A 143 7.00 7.25 -1.70
CA THR A 143 7.98 6.54 -0.87
C THR A 143 7.36 5.51 0.08
N ALA A 144 6.03 5.56 0.30
CA ALA A 144 5.33 4.56 1.09
C ALA A 144 5.29 3.18 0.39
N CYS A 145 5.35 3.17 -0.95
CA CYS A 145 5.26 1.95 -1.75
C CYS A 145 6.53 1.66 -2.55
N HIS A 146 7.32 2.68 -2.89
CA HIS A 146 8.52 2.55 -3.71
C HIS A 146 9.75 3.02 -2.92
N ALA A 147 10.72 2.13 -2.72
CA ALA A 147 12.05 2.53 -2.27
C ALA A 147 13.00 2.65 -3.48
N VAL A 148 14.11 3.35 -3.29
CA VAL A 148 15.08 3.59 -4.36
C VAL A 148 15.71 2.27 -4.82
N ASP A 149 16.13 1.46 -3.87
CA ASP A 149 17.05 0.32 -4.07
C ASP A 149 16.44 -1.05 -3.77
N LYS A 150 15.23 -1.10 -3.23
CA LYS A 150 14.55 -2.36 -2.88
C LYS A 150 13.06 -2.33 -3.14
N LYS A 151 12.51 -3.50 -3.44
CA LYS A 151 11.07 -3.70 -3.52
C LYS A 151 10.45 -3.57 -2.13
N VAL A 152 9.34 -2.83 -2.05
CA VAL A 152 8.52 -2.71 -0.82
C VAL A 152 7.12 -3.22 -1.13
N VAL A 153 6.24 -2.34 -1.61
CA VAL A 153 4.93 -2.72 -2.19
C VAL A 153 5.05 -2.72 -3.71
N GLY A 154 5.55 -1.62 -4.26
CA GLY A 154 5.96 -1.48 -5.65
C GLY A 154 7.42 -1.90 -5.88
N PRO A 155 7.85 -1.96 -7.15
CA PRO A 155 9.24 -2.23 -7.52
C PRO A 155 10.19 -1.17 -6.97
N ALA A 156 11.48 -1.54 -6.82
CA ALA A 156 12.53 -0.56 -6.57
C ALA A 156 12.60 0.44 -7.73
N LEU A 157 12.94 1.69 -7.46
CA LEU A 157 13.09 2.68 -8.53
C LEU A 157 14.26 2.33 -9.46
N HIS A 158 15.33 1.70 -8.93
CA HIS A 158 16.39 1.09 -9.75
C HIS A 158 15.85 0.04 -10.75
N ASP A 159 14.91 -0.82 -10.33
CA ASP A 159 14.31 -1.83 -11.21
C ASP A 159 13.48 -1.18 -12.32
N VAL A 160 12.80 -0.08 -11.98
CA VAL A 160 12.06 0.73 -12.95
C VAL A 160 13.02 1.33 -13.97
N ALA A 161 14.08 2.00 -13.53
CA ALA A 161 15.09 2.57 -14.41
C ALA A 161 15.69 1.51 -15.34
N ALA A 162 16.12 0.38 -14.78
CA ALA A 162 16.70 -0.74 -15.52
C ALA A 162 15.74 -1.29 -16.60
N LYS A 163 14.45 -1.47 -16.27
CA LYS A 163 13.45 -1.96 -17.25
C LYS A 163 13.21 -0.98 -18.41
N TYR A 164 13.46 0.30 -18.19
CA TYR A 164 13.23 1.37 -19.17
C TYR A 164 14.51 1.89 -19.83
N ALA A 165 15.68 1.41 -19.42
CA ALA A 165 16.97 1.77 -19.98
C ALA A 165 17.00 1.59 -21.51
N GLY A 166 17.54 2.58 -22.21
CA GLY A 166 17.70 2.58 -23.67
C GLY A 166 16.40 2.77 -24.47
N LYS A 167 15.24 2.97 -23.83
CA LYS A 167 13.98 3.24 -24.55
C LYS A 167 13.82 4.74 -24.81
N PRO A 168 13.65 5.18 -26.07
CA PRO A 168 13.53 6.59 -26.40
C PRO A 168 12.31 7.27 -25.74
N ASP A 169 11.23 6.50 -25.53
CA ASP A 169 9.98 7.00 -24.94
C ASP A 169 9.86 6.71 -23.44
N ALA A 170 10.95 6.36 -22.76
CA ALA A 170 10.93 5.94 -21.36
C ALA A 170 10.26 6.95 -20.44
N ALA A 171 10.64 8.23 -20.57
CA ALA A 171 10.08 9.29 -19.73
C ALA A 171 8.58 9.46 -19.97
N THR A 172 8.13 9.48 -21.23
CA THR A 172 6.71 9.60 -21.60
C THR A 172 5.89 8.42 -21.07
N GLN A 173 6.39 7.19 -21.21
CA GLN A 173 5.69 6.00 -20.72
C GLN A 173 5.61 5.99 -19.18
N LEU A 174 6.65 6.45 -18.48
CA LEU A 174 6.61 6.59 -17.02
C LEU A 174 5.65 7.68 -16.59
N MET A 175 5.62 8.85 -17.25
CA MET A 175 4.66 9.91 -16.97
C MET A 175 3.21 9.40 -17.09
N GLN A 176 2.92 8.64 -18.14
CA GLN A 176 1.60 8.02 -18.33
C GLN A 176 1.29 6.99 -17.23
N SER A 177 2.26 6.16 -16.87
CA SER A 177 2.11 5.16 -15.80
C SER A 177 1.88 5.83 -14.43
N ILE A 178 2.57 6.93 -14.13
CA ILE A 178 2.39 7.69 -12.88
C ILE A 178 1.01 8.37 -12.89
N ARG A 179 0.63 9.01 -14.00
CA ARG A 179 -0.67 9.71 -14.11
C ARG A 179 -1.86 8.77 -13.99
N ALA A 180 -1.85 7.68 -14.75
CA ALA A 180 -2.99 6.75 -14.82
C ALA A 180 -2.96 5.67 -13.74
N GLY A 181 -1.78 5.38 -13.17
CA GLY A 181 -1.56 4.18 -12.38
C GLY A 181 -1.50 2.95 -13.29
N GLY A 182 -1.67 1.76 -12.70
CA GLY A 182 -1.77 0.52 -13.47
C GLY A 182 -1.68 -0.74 -12.62
N SER A 183 -2.01 -1.88 -13.21
CA SER A 183 -1.92 -3.20 -12.59
C SER A 183 -1.23 -4.21 -13.51
N GLY A 184 -0.75 -5.32 -12.95
CA GLY A 184 -0.19 -6.45 -13.71
C GLY A 184 1.27 -6.30 -14.14
N LYS A 185 1.74 -5.09 -14.49
CA LYS A 185 3.10 -4.87 -15.01
C LYS A 185 4.22 -5.21 -14.01
N TRP A 186 3.96 -5.02 -12.72
CA TRP A 186 4.96 -5.15 -11.65
C TRP A 186 4.51 -6.11 -10.53
N GLY A 187 3.43 -6.84 -10.77
CA GLY A 187 2.79 -7.73 -9.80
C GLY A 187 1.28 -7.53 -9.72
N ALA A 188 0.65 -8.21 -8.77
CA ALA A 188 -0.79 -8.20 -8.56
C ALA A 188 -1.30 -6.90 -7.90
N VAL A 189 -0.44 -6.18 -7.16
CA VAL A 189 -0.83 -4.95 -6.46
C VAL A 189 -0.94 -3.80 -7.46
N PRO A 190 -2.11 -3.13 -7.59
CA PRO A 190 -2.26 -1.99 -8.48
C PRO A 190 -1.52 -0.76 -7.95
N MET A 191 -0.74 -0.10 -8.82
CA MET A 191 -0.21 1.24 -8.56
C MET A 191 -1.34 2.25 -8.76
N PRO A 192 -1.68 3.06 -7.75
CA PRO A 192 -2.72 4.06 -7.89
C PRO A 192 -2.29 5.23 -8.80
N GLY A 193 -3.23 5.81 -9.56
CA GLY A 193 -2.94 6.95 -10.45
C GLY A 193 -2.85 8.28 -9.72
N PHE A 194 -2.06 9.20 -10.30
CA PHE A 194 -1.83 10.57 -9.82
C PHE A 194 -2.25 11.63 -10.88
N PRO A 195 -3.55 11.72 -11.23
CA PRO A 195 -4.05 12.65 -12.26
C PRO A 195 -3.90 14.13 -11.88
N GLN A 196 -3.79 14.43 -10.59
CA GLN A 196 -3.61 15.78 -10.06
C GLN A 196 -2.23 16.38 -10.35
N LEU A 197 -1.23 15.55 -10.66
CA LEU A 197 0.11 16.04 -10.96
C LEU A 197 0.14 16.72 -12.34
N SER A 198 0.73 17.91 -12.35
CA SER A 198 1.00 18.64 -13.58
C SER A 198 1.95 17.86 -14.48
N GLU A 199 1.95 18.19 -15.76
CA GLU A 199 2.87 17.57 -16.72
C GLU A 199 4.34 17.81 -16.33
N ALA A 200 4.66 19.00 -15.82
CA ALA A 200 6.00 19.34 -15.37
C ALA A 200 6.46 18.49 -14.18
N GLU A 201 5.59 18.26 -13.19
CA GLU A 201 5.89 17.40 -12.04
C GLU A 201 6.06 15.94 -12.45
N LEU A 202 5.17 15.43 -13.32
CA LEU A 202 5.28 14.08 -13.87
C LEU A 202 6.58 13.89 -14.64
N LYS A 203 6.97 14.87 -15.46
CA LYS A 203 8.22 14.84 -16.20
C LYS A 203 9.43 14.86 -15.27
N THR A 204 9.39 15.67 -14.22
CA THR A 204 10.44 15.74 -13.19
C THR A 204 10.61 14.39 -12.50
N LEU A 205 9.52 13.79 -12.04
CA LEU A 205 9.51 12.46 -11.42
C LEU A 205 10.03 11.38 -12.39
N ALA A 206 9.47 11.31 -13.59
CA ALA A 206 9.82 10.28 -14.57
C ALA A 206 11.30 10.35 -14.98
N THR A 207 11.80 11.57 -15.22
CA THR A 207 13.21 11.78 -15.59
C THR A 207 14.13 11.36 -14.46
N TRP A 208 13.84 11.76 -13.23
CA TRP A 208 14.65 11.38 -12.07
C TRP A 208 14.59 9.87 -11.78
N VAL A 209 13.43 9.22 -11.92
CA VAL A 209 13.31 7.76 -11.75
C VAL A 209 14.22 7.03 -12.74
N LEU A 210 14.38 7.52 -13.97
CA LEU A 210 15.27 6.92 -14.97
C LEU A 210 16.77 7.10 -14.66
N THR A 211 17.14 7.96 -13.72
CA THR A 211 18.54 8.13 -13.28
C THR A 211 18.86 7.36 -12.00
N GLN A 212 17.91 6.61 -11.43
CA GLN A 212 18.16 5.77 -10.26
C GLN A 212 18.83 4.48 -10.73
#